data_AF-A0A962ZQD0-F1
#
_entry.id   AF-A0A962ZQD0-F1
#
_cell.length_a   1.000
_cell.length_b   1.000
_cell.length_c   1.000
_cell.angle_alpha   90.00
_cell.angle_beta   90.00
_cell.angle_gamma   90.00
#
_symmetry.space_group_name_H-M   'P 1'
#
loop_
_entity.id
_entity.type
_entity.pdbx_description
1 polymer ?
#
loop_
_entity_poly.entity_id
_entity_poly.type
_entity_poly.pdbx_seq_one_letter_code
_entity_poly.pdbx_strand_id
1 'polypeptide(L)'
;MHKLWLLKLVPQHPPGKWLAGLLIFALLFGFFSFIEAGDTGHDPPTLFFSLIVAYIIPVFGHITARSKQLLLELRPLLEVDDEQFAMLMNSLESARKRDLLLQLGGGALAGTLHSALVMSASGQGIRDLVSSVPGTLTTVGTIVVWMLMTTVVYTLVQQGLVFARLGARHVHLSLGTWRRMLPFGRVAINSSLALLGALALYPLIGLEGGMHSMEILPGAIATACPMVAI
;
A
#
# COMPACT_ATOMS: atom_id res chain seq x y z
N MET A 1 18.85 -4.88 -8.81
CA MET A 1 17.55 -4.43 -8.24
C MET A 1 16.63 -5.64 -8.14
N HIS A 2 15.70 -5.70 -7.19
CA HIS A 2 14.77 -6.82 -7.07
C HIS A 2 13.36 -6.38 -7.43
N LYS A 3 12.64 -7.20 -8.20
CA LYS A 3 11.22 -6.96 -8.49
C LYS A 3 10.43 -6.91 -7.19
N LEU A 4 9.52 -5.95 -7.10
CA LEU A 4 8.62 -5.81 -5.97
C LEU A 4 7.78 -7.07 -5.81
N TRP A 5 7.78 -7.65 -4.61
CA TRP A 5 7.13 -8.93 -4.34
C TRP A 5 5.61 -8.87 -4.54
N LEU A 6 5.00 -7.73 -4.21
CA LEU A 6 3.57 -7.46 -4.39
C LEU A 6 3.12 -7.60 -5.85
N LEU A 7 3.97 -7.23 -6.81
CA LEU A 7 3.64 -7.32 -8.23
C LEU A 7 3.58 -8.76 -8.73
N LYS A 8 4.11 -9.73 -7.97
CA LYS A 8 4.00 -11.16 -8.30
C LYS A 8 2.63 -11.74 -7.92
N LEU A 9 1.89 -11.08 -7.04
CA LEU A 9 0.58 -11.51 -6.56
C LEU A 9 -0.57 -11.11 -7.50
N VAL A 10 -0.29 -10.25 -8.48
CA VAL A 10 -1.31 -9.67 -9.35
C VAL A 10 -1.04 -10.04 -10.81
N PRO A 11 -1.94 -10.80 -11.46
CA PRO A 11 -1.83 -11.05 -12.90
C PRO A 11 -1.85 -9.73 -13.68
N GLN A 12 -1.03 -9.61 -14.72
CA GLN A 12 -0.88 -8.33 -15.44
C GLN A 12 -2.03 -8.01 -16.41
N HIS A 13 -2.94 -8.95 -16.67
CA HIS A 13 -4.10 -8.73 -17.54
C HIS A 13 -5.23 -7.96 -16.83
N PRO A 14 -6.01 -7.12 -17.54
CA PRO A 14 -7.02 -6.23 -16.94
C PRO A 14 -8.05 -6.89 -16.00
N PRO A 15 -8.71 -8.00 -16.36
CA PRO A 15 -9.63 -8.68 -15.43
C PRO A 15 -8.89 -9.39 -14.28
N GLY A 16 -7.62 -9.73 -14.48
CA GLY A 16 -6.82 -10.46 -13.51
C GLY A 16 -6.57 -9.69 -12.21
N LYS A 17 -6.56 -8.35 -12.24
CA LYS A 17 -6.36 -7.53 -11.04
C LYS A 17 -7.58 -7.55 -10.12
N TRP A 18 -8.77 -7.39 -10.70
CA TRP A 18 -10.02 -7.44 -9.95
C TRP A 18 -10.31 -8.83 -9.42
N LEU A 19 -10.04 -9.87 -10.24
CA LEU A 19 -10.15 -11.25 -9.81
C LEU A 19 -9.19 -11.56 -8.66
N ALA A 20 -7.94 -11.08 -8.73
CA ALA A 20 -6.98 -11.24 -7.63
C ALA A 20 -7.50 -10.58 -6.34
N GLY A 21 -8.02 -9.36 -6.42
CA GLY A 21 -8.63 -8.69 -5.27
C GLY A 21 -9.80 -9.49 -4.68
N LEU A 22 -10.73 -9.96 -5.51
CA LEU A 22 -11.87 -10.77 -5.07
C LEU A 22 -11.45 -12.11 -4.45
N LEU A 23 -10.45 -12.78 -5.03
CA LEU A 23 -9.90 -14.03 -4.49
C LEU A 23 -9.19 -13.79 -3.16
N ILE A 24 -8.37 -12.73 -3.04
CA ILE A 24 -7.70 -12.36 -1.79
C ILE A 24 -8.76 -12.06 -0.71
N PHE A 25 -9.80 -11.30 -1.05
CA PHE A 25 -10.89 -11.01 -0.12
C PHE A 25 -11.59 -12.29 0.33
N ALA A 26 -12.05 -13.13 -0.61
CA ALA A 26 -12.76 -14.36 -0.28
C ALA A 26 -11.92 -15.31 0.59
N LEU A 27 -10.62 -15.42 0.31
CA LEU A 27 -9.71 -16.24 1.08
C LEU A 27 -9.47 -15.70 2.49
N LEU A 28 -9.17 -14.40 2.62
CA LEU A 28 -8.90 -13.80 3.93
C LEU A 28 -10.17 -13.72 4.78
N PHE A 29 -11.27 -13.27 4.20
CA PHE A 29 -12.55 -13.17 4.89
C PHE A 29 -13.02 -14.55 5.35
N GLY A 30 -13.00 -15.55 4.46
CA GLY A 30 -13.35 -16.92 4.82
C GLY A 30 -12.44 -17.51 5.90
N PHE A 31 -11.13 -17.24 5.83
CA PHE A 31 -10.17 -17.68 6.85
C PHE A 31 -10.46 -17.06 8.22
N PHE A 32 -10.64 -15.75 8.29
CA PHE A 32 -10.90 -15.06 9.55
C PHE A 32 -12.28 -15.42 10.12
N SER A 33 -13.34 -15.40 9.33
CA SER A 33 -14.70 -15.75 9.79
C SER A 33 -14.83 -17.20 10.24
N PHE A 34 -14.06 -18.13 9.65
CA PHE A 34 -14.03 -19.51 10.12
C PHE A 34 -13.44 -19.62 11.53
N ILE A 35 -12.47 -18.77 11.87
CA ILE A 35 -11.80 -18.77 13.16
C ILE A 35 -12.66 -18.07 14.22
N GLU A 36 -13.29 -16.96 13.88
CA GLU A 36 -14.26 -16.26 14.74
C GLU A 36 -15.44 -17.17 15.14
N ALA A 37 -15.95 -17.98 14.22
CA ALA A 37 -17.03 -18.93 14.52
C ALA A 37 -16.69 -19.96 15.62
N GLY A 38 -15.41 -20.09 15.99
CA GLY A 38 -14.92 -21.03 16.99
C GLY A 38 -14.61 -20.43 18.37
N ASP A 39 -14.66 -19.10 18.56
CA ASP A 39 -14.22 -18.44 19.80
C ASP A 39 -15.15 -17.24 20.14
N THR A 40 -15.39 -16.97 21.42
CA THR A 40 -16.26 -15.86 21.89
C THR A 40 -15.43 -14.66 22.38
N GLY A 41 -14.19 -14.55 21.91
CA GLY A 41 -13.19 -13.59 22.33
C GLY A 41 -13.26 -12.24 21.60
N HIS A 42 -12.19 -11.46 21.72
CA HIS A 42 -12.04 -10.18 21.01
C HIS A 42 -11.76 -10.47 19.53
N ASP A 43 -12.75 -10.18 18.69
CA ASP A 43 -12.69 -10.52 17.27
C ASP A 43 -11.69 -9.63 16.51
N PRO A 44 -10.85 -10.19 15.64
CA PRO A 44 -10.04 -9.40 14.73
C PRO A 44 -10.94 -8.50 13.87
N PRO A 45 -10.46 -7.32 13.42
CA PRO A 45 -11.19 -6.50 12.46
C PRO A 45 -11.14 -7.14 11.06
N THR A 46 -11.91 -8.22 10.91
CA THR A 46 -11.88 -9.17 9.80
C THR A 46 -12.21 -8.53 8.46
N LEU A 47 -13.27 -7.72 8.40
CA LEU A 47 -13.64 -6.97 7.21
C LEU A 47 -12.52 -5.99 6.86
N PHE A 48 -11.98 -5.25 7.83
CA PHE A 48 -10.89 -4.33 7.56
C PHE A 48 -9.66 -5.03 6.99
N PHE A 49 -9.14 -6.07 7.66
CA PHE A 49 -7.95 -6.80 7.20
C PHE A 49 -8.15 -7.44 5.84
N SER A 50 -9.31 -8.03 5.61
CA SER A 50 -9.62 -8.66 4.32
C SER A 50 -9.71 -7.62 3.22
N LEU A 51 -10.40 -6.51 3.44
CA LEU A 51 -10.61 -5.47 2.43
C LEU A 51 -9.35 -4.65 2.16
N ILE A 52 -8.59 -4.24 3.18
CA ILE A 52 -7.39 -3.42 2.97
C ILE A 52 -6.37 -4.15 2.12
N VAL A 53 -6.14 -5.45 2.38
CA VAL A 53 -5.20 -6.28 1.62
C VAL A 53 -5.75 -6.57 0.21
N ALA A 54 -7.03 -6.92 0.10
CA ALA A 54 -7.69 -7.17 -1.18
C ALA A 54 -7.77 -5.93 -2.07
N TYR A 55 -7.79 -4.74 -1.49
CA TYR A 55 -7.79 -3.46 -2.19
C TYR A 55 -6.39 -3.06 -2.63
N ILE A 56 -5.45 -2.98 -1.69
CA ILE A 56 -4.18 -2.29 -1.91
C ILE A 56 -3.25 -3.06 -2.85
N ILE A 57 -3.27 -4.39 -2.83
CA ILE A 57 -2.43 -5.24 -3.69
C ILE A 57 -2.76 -5.01 -5.19
N PRO A 58 -4.02 -5.20 -5.65
CA PRO A 58 -4.36 -5.00 -7.05
C PRO A 58 -4.30 -3.52 -7.46
N VAL A 59 -4.67 -2.59 -6.58
CA VAL A 59 -4.58 -1.15 -6.87
C VAL A 59 -3.13 -0.71 -7.05
N PHE A 60 -2.22 -1.17 -6.20
CA PHE A 60 -0.79 -0.92 -6.37
C PHE A 60 -0.25 -1.48 -7.69
N GLY A 61 -0.65 -2.70 -8.06
CA GLY A 61 -0.32 -3.30 -9.35
C GLY A 61 -0.95 -2.56 -10.54
N HIS A 62 -2.11 -1.95 -10.36
CA HIS A 62 -2.71 -1.06 -11.35
C HIS A 62 -1.90 0.22 -11.52
N ILE A 63 -1.59 0.92 -10.44
CA ILE A 63 -0.85 2.18 -10.46
C ILE A 63 0.53 1.99 -11.04
N THR A 64 1.27 0.97 -10.61
CA THR A 64 2.62 0.72 -11.14
C THR A 64 2.58 0.47 -12.66
N ALA A 65 1.62 -0.32 -13.15
CA ALA A 65 1.46 -0.52 -14.59
C ALA A 65 1.07 0.78 -15.32
N ARG A 66 0.20 1.60 -14.71
CA ARG A 66 -0.21 2.89 -15.28
C ARG A 66 0.94 3.89 -15.29
N SER A 67 1.74 3.99 -14.24
CA SER A 67 2.97 4.78 -14.17
C SER A 67 3.93 4.38 -15.28
N LYS A 68 4.08 3.07 -15.58
CA LYS A 68 4.90 2.61 -16.71
C LYS A 68 4.38 3.13 -18.06
N GLN A 69 3.08 3.01 -18.29
CA GLN A 69 2.45 3.53 -19.52
C GLN A 69 2.63 5.04 -19.65
N LEU A 70 2.44 5.78 -18.56
CA LEU A 70 2.60 7.24 -18.55
C LEU A 70 4.05 7.65 -18.83
N LEU A 71 5.05 6.90 -18.35
CA LEU A 71 6.45 7.17 -18.69
C LEU A 71 6.75 6.85 -20.17
N LEU A 72 6.12 5.82 -20.75
CA LEU A 72 6.18 5.56 -22.20
C LEU A 72 5.55 6.70 -23.01
N GLU A 73 4.40 7.22 -22.58
CA GLU A 73 3.76 8.41 -23.19
C GLU A 73 4.68 9.65 -23.13
N LEU A 74 5.51 9.76 -22.09
CA LEU A 74 6.48 10.85 -21.92
C LEU A 74 7.78 10.66 -22.71
N ARG A 75 8.10 9.45 -23.19
CA ARG A 75 9.35 9.14 -23.93
C ARG A 75 9.72 10.21 -24.97
N PRO A 76 8.84 10.67 -25.88
CA PRO A 76 9.22 11.64 -26.92
C PRO A 76 9.53 13.04 -26.38
N LEU A 77 9.26 13.32 -25.11
CA LEU A 77 9.50 14.61 -24.45
C LEU A 77 10.73 14.60 -23.54
N LEU A 78 11.31 13.42 -23.31
CA LEU A 78 12.39 13.23 -22.35
C LEU A 78 13.75 13.24 -23.06
N GLU A 79 14.65 14.10 -22.59
CA GLU A 79 16.05 14.14 -23.00
C GLU A 79 16.89 13.10 -22.25
N VAL A 80 16.57 11.84 -22.45
CA VAL A 80 17.31 10.71 -21.87
C VAL A 80 17.62 9.69 -22.95
N ASP A 81 18.80 9.10 -22.90
CA ASP A 81 19.17 8.00 -23.80
C ASP A 81 18.32 6.74 -23.53
N ASP A 82 18.41 5.74 -24.41
CA ASP A 82 17.62 4.50 -24.28
C ASP A 82 18.00 3.68 -23.04
N GLU A 83 19.25 3.73 -22.61
CA GLU A 83 19.74 2.98 -21.45
C GLU A 83 19.18 3.57 -20.14
N GLN A 84 19.25 4.89 -20.00
CA GLN A 84 18.64 5.65 -18.92
C GLN A 84 17.13 5.46 -18.89
N PHE A 85 16.48 5.47 -20.06
CA PHE A 85 15.05 5.20 -20.14
C PHE A 85 14.69 3.79 -19.65
N ALA A 86 15.46 2.77 -20.06
CA ALA A 86 15.28 1.40 -19.60
C ALA A 86 15.51 1.26 -18.08
N MET A 87 16.51 1.96 -17.53
CA MET A 87 16.75 2.03 -16.10
C MET A 87 15.60 2.68 -15.34
N LEU A 88 15.07 3.79 -15.84
CA LEU A 88 13.88 4.45 -15.27
C LEU A 88 12.67 3.51 -15.30
N MET A 89 12.49 2.77 -16.39
CA MET A 89 11.45 1.76 -16.51
C MET A 89 11.53 0.68 -15.44
N ASN A 90 12.72 0.12 -15.28
CA ASN A 90 12.97 -0.91 -14.28
C ASN A 90 12.83 -0.36 -12.85
N SER A 91 13.15 0.92 -12.63
CA SER A 91 13.03 1.54 -11.30
C SER A 91 11.59 1.64 -10.80
N LEU A 92 10.59 1.68 -11.69
CA LEU A 92 9.17 1.73 -11.28
C LEU A 92 8.66 0.40 -10.71
N GLU A 93 9.26 -0.73 -11.10
CA GLU A 93 8.82 -2.09 -10.69
C GLU A 93 9.82 -2.80 -9.77
N SER A 94 10.91 -2.13 -9.42
CA SER A 94 11.97 -2.72 -8.61
C SER A 94 12.41 -1.80 -7.49
N ALA A 95 12.86 -2.43 -6.40
CA ALA A 95 13.44 -1.74 -5.27
C ALA A 95 14.85 -2.28 -5.01
N ARG A 96 15.68 -1.46 -4.35
CA ARG A 96 16.98 -1.93 -3.86
C ARG A 96 16.71 -2.88 -2.68
N LYS A 97 17.56 -3.89 -2.50
CA LYS A 97 17.42 -4.87 -1.41
C LYS A 97 17.36 -4.19 -0.04
N ARG A 98 18.20 -3.17 0.17
CA ARG A 98 18.20 -2.36 1.40
C ARG A 98 16.85 -1.70 1.63
N ASP A 99 16.25 -1.09 0.60
CA ASP A 99 14.99 -0.36 0.73
C ASP A 99 13.84 -1.34 1.02
N LEU A 100 13.84 -2.53 0.41
CA LEU A 100 12.89 -3.60 0.75
C LEU A 100 13.02 -4.05 2.21
N LEU A 101 14.25 -4.26 2.69
CA LEU A 101 14.48 -4.64 4.10
C LEU A 101 14.03 -3.52 5.06
N LEU A 102 14.24 -2.26 4.70
CA LEU A 102 13.79 -1.12 5.49
C LEU A 102 12.26 -1.01 5.50
N GLN A 103 11.58 -1.27 4.37
CA GLN A 103 10.12 -1.25 4.31
C GLN A 103 9.51 -2.38 5.14
N LEU A 104 10.03 -3.60 5.01
CA LEU A 104 9.55 -4.76 5.74
C LEU A 104 9.86 -4.65 7.24
N GLY A 105 11.10 -4.30 7.58
CA GLY A 105 11.51 -4.10 8.98
C GLY A 105 10.80 -2.92 9.63
N GLY A 106 10.72 -1.78 8.94
CA GLY A 106 10.00 -0.59 9.40
C GLY A 106 8.50 -0.85 9.59
N GLY A 107 7.87 -1.55 8.65
CA GLY A 107 6.47 -1.96 8.78
C GLY A 107 6.25 -2.97 9.91
N ALA A 108 7.14 -3.94 10.09
CA ALA A 108 7.02 -4.89 11.21
C ALA A 108 7.16 -4.21 12.57
N LEU A 109 8.11 -3.28 12.69
CA LEU A 109 8.29 -2.47 13.90
C LEU A 109 7.06 -1.57 14.15
N ALA A 110 6.56 -0.89 13.12
CA ALA A 110 5.39 -0.04 13.23
C ALA A 110 4.14 -0.82 13.60
N GLY A 111 3.94 -2.01 13.02
CA GLY A 111 2.83 -2.90 13.37
C GLY A 111 2.92 -3.41 14.80
N THR A 112 4.11 -3.79 15.25
CA THR A 112 4.34 -4.21 16.65
C THR A 112 4.05 -3.06 17.62
N LEU A 113 4.53 -1.85 17.30
CA LEU A 113 4.28 -0.66 18.10
C LEU A 113 2.79 -0.30 18.13
N HIS A 114 2.10 -0.38 16.98
CA HIS A 114 0.67 -0.15 16.88
C HIS A 114 -0.10 -1.14 17.76
N SER A 115 0.19 -2.44 17.66
CA SER A 115 -0.43 -3.45 18.53
C SER A 115 -0.19 -3.14 20.00
N ALA A 116 1.05 -2.81 20.39
CA ALA A 116 1.35 -2.43 21.77
C ALA A 116 0.56 -1.19 22.26
N LEU A 117 0.37 -0.19 21.39
CA LEU A 117 -0.43 1.00 21.70
C LEU A 117 -1.90 0.68 21.88
N VAL A 118 -2.49 -0.11 20.97
CA VAL A 118 -3.88 -0.56 21.08
C VAL A 118 -4.10 -1.35 22.36
N MET A 119 -3.17 -2.26 22.69
CA MET A 119 -3.21 -3.07 23.91
C MET A 119 -3.12 -2.23 25.18
N SER A 120 -2.20 -1.26 25.20
CA SER A 120 -2.10 -0.34 26.33
C SER A 120 -3.36 0.52 26.48
N ALA A 121 -4.03 0.87 25.37
CA ALA A 121 -5.26 1.66 25.40
C ALA A 121 -6.47 0.83 25.83
N SER A 122 -6.50 -0.47 25.53
CA SER A 122 -7.58 -1.39 25.94
C SER A 122 -7.42 -1.94 27.36
N GLY A 123 -6.31 -1.64 28.04
CA GLY A 123 -6.01 -2.13 29.39
C GLY A 123 -5.66 -3.62 29.45
N GLN A 124 -5.38 -4.25 28.31
CA GLN A 124 -5.07 -5.68 28.20
C GLN A 124 -3.56 -5.94 28.30
N GLY A 125 -3.18 -7.08 28.91
CA GLY A 125 -1.77 -7.48 29.01
C GLY A 125 -1.27 -8.19 27.75
N ILE A 126 0.04 -8.13 27.49
CA ILE A 126 0.69 -8.85 26.37
C ILE A 126 0.42 -10.36 26.39
N ARG A 127 0.23 -10.92 27.59
CA ARG A 127 -0.02 -12.34 27.78
C ARG A 127 -1.42 -12.78 27.33
N ASP A 128 -2.40 -11.89 27.35
CA ASP A 128 -3.80 -12.21 27.03
C ASP A 128 -4.01 -12.37 25.51
N LEU A 129 -3.17 -11.70 24.73
CA LEU A 129 -3.25 -11.70 23.27
C LEU A 129 -2.51 -12.88 22.63
N VAL A 130 -1.41 -13.33 23.24
CA VAL A 130 -0.64 -14.51 22.76
C VAL A 130 -1.22 -15.81 23.29
N SER A 131 -2.04 -15.76 24.35
CA SER A 131 -2.70 -16.93 24.90
C SER A 131 -3.97 -17.33 24.14
N SER A 132 -4.49 -16.46 23.26
CA SER A 132 -5.65 -16.74 22.42
C SER A 132 -5.27 -16.76 20.93
N VAL A 133 -5.95 -17.62 20.17
CA VAL A 133 -5.78 -17.73 18.71
C VAL A 133 -6.22 -16.43 18.02
N PRO A 134 -7.41 -15.85 18.33
CA PRO A 134 -7.83 -14.57 17.74
C PRO A 134 -6.85 -13.43 18.02
N GLY A 135 -6.38 -13.29 19.27
CA GLY A 135 -5.42 -12.25 19.63
C GLY A 135 -4.11 -12.34 18.83
N THR A 136 -3.57 -13.56 18.72
CA THR A 136 -2.35 -13.81 17.93
C THR A 136 -2.55 -13.44 16.47
N LEU A 137 -3.69 -13.81 15.89
CA LEU A 137 -4.04 -13.49 14.50
C LEU A 137 -4.24 -12.00 14.29
N THR A 138 -4.85 -11.28 15.24
CA THR A 138 -4.95 -9.81 15.18
C THR A 138 -3.56 -9.18 15.12
N THR A 139 -2.63 -9.59 16.00
CA THR A 139 -1.26 -9.05 15.99
C THR A 139 -0.52 -9.35 14.69
N VAL A 140 -0.58 -10.60 14.23
CA VAL A 140 0.07 -11.01 12.98
C VAL A 140 -0.55 -10.27 11.79
N GLY A 141 -1.88 -10.17 11.74
CA GLY A 141 -2.63 -9.42 10.74
C GLY A 141 -2.23 -7.95 10.70
N THR A 142 -2.19 -7.28 11.85
CA THR A 142 -1.71 -5.91 11.98
C THR A 142 -0.28 -5.77 11.43
N ILE A 143 0.65 -6.61 11.86
CA ILE A 143 2.05 -6.58 11.39
C ILE A 143 2.13 -6.73 9.86
N VAL A 144 1.41 -7.71 9.29
CA VAL A 144 1.39 -7.96 7.85
C VAL A 144 0.82 -6.77 7.09
N VAL A 145 -0.29 -6.20 7.55
CA VAL A 145 -0.89 -5.00 6.95
C VAL A 145 0.09 -3.82 6.99
N TRP A 146 0.79 -3.60 8.11
CA TRP A 146 1.78 -2.54 8.22
C TRP A 146 2.99 -2.74 7.30
N MET A 147 3.51 -3.95 7.18
CA MET A 147 4.58 -4.29 6.24
C MET A 147 4.16 -4.01 4.80
N LEU A 148 2.95 -4.41 4.44
CA LEU A 148 2.40 -4.24 3.12
C LEU A 148 2.11 -2.76 2.80
N MET A 149 1.47 -2.03 3.72
CA MET A 149 1.16 -0.60 3.54
C MET A 149 2.44 0.23 3.44
N THR A 150 3.44 -0.04 4.29
CA THR A 150 4.73 0.64 4.25
C THR A 150 5.45 0.40 2.92
N THR A 151 5.43 -0.84 2.42
CA THR A 151 5.99 -1.19 1.10
C THR A 151 5.31 -0.41 -0.02
N VAL A 152 3.96 -0.39 -0.03
CA VAL A 152 3.16 0.28 -1.06
C VAL A 152 3.39 1.79 -1.02
N VAL A 153 3.19 2.41 0.14
CA VAL A 153 3.36 3.85 0.35
C VAL A 153 4.75 4.30 -0.07
N TYR A 154 5.80 3.64 0.43
CA TYR A 154 7.17 3.98 0.07
C TYR A 154 7.38 3.92 -1.43
N THR A 155 6.87 2.87 -2.08
CA THR A 155 7.05 2.70 -3.53
C THR A 155 6.28 3.74 -4.32
N LEU A 156 5.05 4.09 -3.94
CA LEU A 156 4.27 5.14 -4.60
C LEU A 156 4.96 6.51 -4.47
N VAL A 157 5.51 6.83 -3.31
CA VAL A 157 6.31 8.04 -3.09
C VAL A 157 7.56 8.02 -3.98
N GLN A 158 8.30 6.91 -4.05
CA GLN A 158 9.48 6.80 -4.93
C GLN A 158 9.10 6.98 -6.41
N GLN A 159 7.99 6.39 -6.87
CA GLN A 159 7.50 6.59 -8.23
C GLN A 159 7.18 8.08 -8.47
N GLY A 160 6.47 8.74 -7.55
CA GLY A 160 6.20 10.18 -7.63
C GLY A 160 7.48 11.02 -7.74
N LEU A 161 8.48 10.72 -6.89
CA LEU A 161 9.78 11.40 -6.91
C LEU A 161 10.57 11.18 -8.20
N VAL A 162 10.48 9.99 -8.81
CA VAL A 162 11.08 9.73 -10.13
C VAL A 162 10.45 10.64 -11.18
N PHE A 163 9.13 10.73 -11.21
CA PHE A 163 8.41 11.62 -12.14
C PHE A 163 8.72 13.10 -11.87
N ALA A 164 8.76 13.53 -10.62
CA ALA A 164 9.11 14.90 -10.26
C ALA A 164 10.54 15.27 -10.72
N ARG A 165 11.52 14.38 -10.53
CA ARG A 165 12.90 14.59 -10.99
C ARG A 165 13.02 14.61 -12.50
N LEU A 166 12.25 13.76 -13.20
CA LEU A 166 12.21 13.77 -14.66
C LEU A 166 11.65 15.09 -15.19
N GLY A 167 10.51 15.53 -14.65
CA GLY A 167 9.89 16.81 -15.01
C GLY A 167 10.80 18.01 -14.76
N ALA A 168 11.58 17.98 -13.66
CA ALA A 168 12.46 19.09 -13.30
C ALA A 168 13.76 19.18 -14.12
N ARG A 169 14.26 18.06 -14.66
CA ARG A 169 15.61 17.99 -15.25
C ARG A 169 15.69 17.59 -16.71
N HIS A 170 14.66 16.93 -17.25
CA HIS A 170 14.76 16.26 -18.56
C HIS A 170 13.60 16.62 -19.49
N VAL A 171 12.84 17.68 -19.19
CA VAL A 171 11.68 18.09 -19.98
C VAL A 171 11.83 19.53 -20.46
N HIS A 172 11.77 19.73 -21.78
CA HIS A 172 11.65 21.07 -22.37
C HIS A 172 10.21 21.57 -22.27
N LEU A 173 10.01 22.65 -21.50
CA LEU A 173 8.77 23.40 -21.46
C LEU A 173 8.71 24.37 -22.65
N SER A 174 7.88 24.08 -23.65
CA SER A 174 7.47 25.08 -24.65
C SER A 174 6.07 25.61 -24.35
N LEU A 175 5.88 26.91 -24.54
CA LEU A 175 4.58 27.57 -24.37
C LEU A 175 3.61 27.04 -25.44
N GLY A 176 2.76 26.08 -25.06
CA GLY A 176 1.80 25.44 -25.95
C GLY A 176 1.65 23.92 -25.79
N THR A 177 2.61 23.25 -25.14
CA THR A 177 2.57 21.78 -24.94
C THR A 177 2.12 21.35 -23.54
N TRP A 178 1.42 22.20 -22.77
CA TRP A 178 0.97 21.89 -21.41
C TRP A 178 0.14 20.59 -21.32
N ARG A 179 -0.68 20.29 -22.33
CA ARG A 179 -1.45 19.02 -22.40
C ARG A 179 -0.55 17.78 -22.44
N ARG A 180 0.65 17.89 -23.00
CA ARG A 180 1.62 16.79 -23.08
C ARG A 180 2.28 16.50 -21.73
N MET A 181 2.10 17.37 -20.73
CA MET A 181 2.61 17.19 -19.36
C MET A 181 1.61 16.55 -18.40
N LEU A 182 0.36 16.33 -18.84
CA LEU A 182 -0.66 15.62 -18.07
C LEU A 182 -0.19 14.29 -17.48
N PRO A 183 0.70 13.49 -18.12
CA PRO A 183 1.19 12.26 -17.53
C PRO A 183 1.87 12.44 -16.16
N PHE A 184 2.59 13.55 -15.92
CA PHE A 184 3.19 13.82 -14.61
C PHE A 184 2.14 13.98 -13.51
N GLY A 185 1.12 14.82 -13.75
CA GLY A 185 0.03 15.03 -12.80
C GLY A 185 -0.82 13.77 -12.57
N ARG A 186 -1.01 12.95 -13.61
CA ARG A 186 -1.77 11.69 -13.50
C ARG A 186 -1.11 10.69 -12.55
N VAL A 187 0.23 10.62 -12.47
CA VAL A 187 0.91 9.74 -11.51
C VAL A 187 0.60 10.17 -10.08
N ALA A 188 0.71 11.47 -9.79
CA ALA A 188 0.42 12.00 -8.46
C ALA A 188 -1.05 11.75 -8.07
N ILE A 189 -1.99 12.07 -8.97
CA ILE A 189 -3.43 11.85 -8.75
C ILE A 189 -3.73 10.37 -8.48
N ASN A 190 -3.17 9.46 -9.28
CA ASN A 190 -3.42 8.02 -9.12
C ASN A 190 -2.90 7.51 -7.77
N SER A 191 -1.69 7.89 -7.38
CA SER A 191 -1.11 7.52 -6.08
C SER A 191 -1.94 8.06 -4.91
N SER A 192 -2.33 9.34 -4.97
CA SER A 192 -3.16 9.97 -3.93
C SER A 192 -4.55 9.34 -3.84
N LEU A 193 -5.18 9.02 -4.99
CA LEU A 193 -6.47 8.33 -5.02
C LEU A 193 -6.39 6.93 -4.41
N ALA A 194 -5.30 6.21 -4.63
CA ALA A 194 -5.09 4.93 -3.97
C ALA A 194 -5.01 5.04 -2.45
N LEU A 195 -4.26 6.03 -1.95
CA LEU A 195 -4.15 6.27 -0.51
C LEU A 195 -5.48 6.74 0.10
N LEU A 196 -6.25 7.55 -0.63
CA LEU A 196 -7.61 7.92 -0.23
C LEU A 196 -8.54 6.71 -0.14
N GLY A 197 -8.49 5.79 -1.10
CA GLY A 197 -9.29 4.56 -1.01
C GLY A 197 -8.88 3.66 0.15
N ALA A 198 -7.59 3.62 0.51
CA ALA A 198 -7.13 2.94 1.72
C ALA A 198 -7.63 3.65 3.00
N LEU A 199 -7.62 4.99 3.03
CA LEU A 199 -8.16 5.79 4.14
C LEU A 199 -9.66 5.55 4.35
N ALA A 200 -10.42 5.36 3.27
CA ALA A 200 -11.86 5.09 3.32
C ALA A 200 -12.20 3.74 3.97
N LEU A 201 -11.24 2.83 4.15
CA LEU A 201 -11.45 1.54 4.80
C LEU A 201 -11.25 1.59 6.32
N TYR A 202 -10.54 2.58 6.86
CA TYR A 202 -10.30 2.68 8.31
C TYR A 202 -11.58 2.75 9.18
N PRO A 203 -12.68 3.39 8.75
CA PRO A 203 -13.93 3.37 9.51
C PRO A 203 -14.47 1.95 9.78
N LEU A 204 -14.10 0.95 8.97
CA LEU A 204 -14.53 -0.44 9.16
C LEU A 204 -14.00 -1.02 10.48
N ILE A 205 -12.82 -0.61 10.93
CA ILE A 205 -12.27 -1.01 12.23
C ILE A 205 -13.25 -0.65 13.35
N GLY A 206 -13.81 0.56 13.30
CA GLY A 206 -14.77 1.04 14.29
C GLY A 206 -16.14 0.36 14.23
N LEU A 207 -16.51 -0.24 13.09
CA LEU A 207 -17.74 -1.02 12.97
C LEU A 207 -17.63 -2.41 13.60
N GLU A 208 -16.43 -2.99 13.64
CA GLU A 208 -16.18 -4.33 14.18
C GLU A 208 -15.75 -4.31 15.65
N GLY A 209 -14.82 -3.42 16.03
CA GLY A 209 -14.23 -3.38 17.37
C GLY A 209 -14.75 -2.27 18.29
N GLY A 210 -15.61 -1.37 17.78
CA GLY A 210 -16.01 -0.13 18.46
C GLY A 210 -15.05 1.04 18.17
N MET A 211 -15.48 2.28 18.46
CA MET A 211 -14.70 3.48 18.10
C MET A 211 -13.59 3.78 19.12
N HIS A 212 -12.48 3.05 19.05
CA HIS A 212 -11.24 3.41 19.74
C HIS A 212 -10.31 4.17 18.78
N SER A 213 -10.18 5.48 18.97
CA SER A 213 -9.36 6.34 18.09
C SER A 213 -7.91 5.87 17.94
N MET A 214 -7.36 5.15 18.93
CA MET A 214 -5.98 4.63 18.90
C MET A 214 -5.78 3.48 17.90
N GLU A 215 -6.84 2.79 17.50
CA GLU A 215 -6.79 1.73 16.48
C GLU A 215 -6.75 2.31 15.06
N ILE A 216 -7.40 3.47 14.87
CA ILE A 216 -7.56 4.09 13.56
C ILE A 216 -6.44 5.11 13.29
N LEU A 217 -6.15 5.97 14.26
CA LEU A 217 -5.39 7.19 14.06
C LEU A 217 -3.95 6.94 13.57
N PRO A 218 -3.15 6.01 14.14
CA PRO A 218 -1.77 5.83 13.68
C PRO A 218 -1.70 5.39 12.22
N GLY A 219 -2.59 4.50 11.79
CA GLY A 219 -2.66 4.06 10.40
C GLY A 219 -3.17 5.16 9.47
N ALA A 220 -4.20 5.90 9.88
CA ALA A 220 -4.72 7.02 9.09
C ALA A 220 -3.65 8.10 8.85
N ILE A 221 -2.89 8.47 9.89
CA ILE A 221 -1.77 9.42 9.77
C ILE A 221 -0.70 8.86 8.83
N ALA A 222 -0.29 7.60 9.02
CA ALA A 222 0.72 6.95 8.20
C ALA A 222 0.33 6.88 6.71
N THR A 223 -0.96 6.72 6.40
CA THR A 223 -1.47 6.73 5.02
C THR A 223 -1.64 8.15 4.46
N ALA A 224 -2.01 9.13 5.28
CA ALA A 224 -2.29 10.50 4.84
C ALA A 224 -1.01 11.34 4.63
N CYS A 225 -0.03 11.27 5.53
CA CYS A 225 1.20 12.07 5.45
C CYS A 225 1.94 11.95 4.10
N PRO A 226 2.11 10.75 3.50
CA PRO A 226 2.74 10.60 2.19
C PRO A 226 2.08 11.38 1.06
N MET A 227 0.77 11.67 1.16
CA MET A 227 0.05 12.42 0.13
C MET A 227 0.55 13.87 -0.01
N VAL A 228 1.18 14.43 1.02
CA VAL A 228 1.80 15.76 0.97
C VAL A 228 3.13 15.75 0.23
N ALA A 229 3.78 14.58 0.17
CA ALA A 229 5.07 14.40 -0.47
C ALA A 229 4.99 14.01 -1.96
N ILE A 230 3.79 13.67 -2.45
CA ILE A 230 3.49 13.26 -3.84
C ILE A 230 2.93 14.44 -4.62
#